data_AF-A0A5C9BG61-F1
#
_entry.id   AF-A0A5C9BG61-F1
#
_cell.length_a   1.000
_cell.length_b   1.000
_cell.length_c   1.000
_cell.angle_alpha   90.00
_cell.angle_beta   90.00
_cell.angle_gamma   90.00
#
_symmetry.space_group_name_H-M   'P 1'
#
loop_
_entity.id
_entity.type
_entity.pdbx_description
1 polymer ?
#
loop_
_entity_poly.entity_id
_entity_poly.type
_entity_poly.pdbx_seq_one_letter_code
_entity_poly.pdbx_strand_id
1 'polypeptide(L)'
;LYDNKAFEEVSAFTKQSTELRGTKPVEEFVMVLNETPNVIPATFLFSRGEHFAPKQQVEPAELAILKEGRKQNAEGSGNGIPTDDPALPTSGRRLAYARWLTSGQHPLLARVLVNRVWMQHFGRGLVSTPADFGVQGERPSHPELLDRLANEFVASGWKLKSLHRQMLLSTAYRQSSQRNAAQDVVDPDNRLLGHFPLRRLQAEEVRDATLAVSGKLTNKLAGKPVPIMQDEIGQFVLGIDNINGNGVPDKLIPLNGEEFRRSVYVQVRRSRPLSVMDPFDLPMLDPNCPQRISSTVSPQSLFLMNSDFVQEQSRNLAERVAAIAGPDVKSQIVLAWRLIFGAEPTETESAEAVAFVASQTEVFQPKTPPPANPPAGTAPPPDPARQAFALLCQSLLSSNRFLYVE
;
A
#
# COMPACT_ATOMS: atom_id res chain seq x y z
N LEU A 1 11.68 -0.47 53.28
CA LEU A 1 12.17 0.91 53.43
C LEU A 1 12.28 1.51 52.03
N TYR A 2 11.17 1.99 51.48
CA TYR A 2 11.21 2.90 50.34
C TYR A 2 11.36 4.30 50.94
N ASP A 3 12.43 4.99 50.60
CA ASP A 3 12.61 6.40 50.99
C ASP A 3 11.64 7.25 50.16
N ASN A 4 10.48 7.53 50.72
CA ASN A 4 9.43 8.28 50.06
C ASN A 4 9.91 9.68 49.62
N LYS A 5 10.88 10.27 50.34
CA LYS A 5 11.40 11.59 50.02
C LYS A 5 12.26 11.56 48.75
N ALA A 6 13.15 10.56 48.64
CA ALA A 6 13.93 10.34 47.43
C ALA A 6 13.04 9.99 46.21
N PHE A 7 11.94 9.26 46.42
CA PHE A 7 10.97 8.97 45.36
C PHE A 7 10.24 10.23 44.86
N GLU A 8 9.82 11.11 45.77
CA GLU A 8 9.19 12.39 45.41
C GLU A 8 10.15 13.31 44.63
N GLU A 9 11.44 13.36 45.02
CA GLU A 9 12.46 14.12 44.29
C GLU A 9 12.66 13.58 42.86
N VAL A 10 12.79 12.25 42.69
CA VAL A 10 12.91 11.62 41.36
C VAL A 10 11.66 11.87 40.51
N SER A 11 10.46 11.82 41.10
CA SER A 11 9.21 12.10 40.40
C SER A 11 9.14 13.58 39.94
N ALA A 12 9.60 14.52 40.77
CA ALA A 12 9.67 15.93 40.42
C ALA A 12 10.66 16.19 39.26
N PHE A 13 11.86 15.60 39.31
CA PHE A 13 12.82 15.69 38.20
C PHE A 13 12.31 15.02 36.93
N THR A 14 11.56 13.93 37.04
CA THR A 14 10.94 13.26 35.88
C THR A 14 9.90 14.16 35.22
N LYS A 15 9.06 14.84 36.01
CA LYS A 15 8.09 15.83 35.48
C LYS A 15 8.80 16.98 34.77
N GLN A 16 9.82 17.57 35.42
CA GLN A 16 10.60 18.66 34.84
C GLN A 16 11.31 18.24 33.54
N SER A 17 11.88 17.03 33.50
CA SER A 17 12.50 16.45 32.30
C SER A 17 11.49 16.28 31.16
N THR A 18 10.28 15.81 31.46
CA THR A 18 9.20 15.67 30.48
C THR A 18 8.75 17.03 29.93
N GLU A 19 8.60 18.05 30.79
CA GLU A 19 8.28 19.42 30.37
C GLU A 19 9.38 20.00 29.46
N LEU A 20 10.65 19.86 29.84
CA LEU A 20 11.80 20.31 29.03
C LEU A 20 11.94 19.52 27.71
N ARG A 21 11.62 18.23 27.70
CA ARG A 21 11.56 17.46 26.45
C ARG A 21 10.44 17.95 25.53
N GLY A 22 9.33 18.41 26.11
CA GLY A 22 8.22 19.03 25.38
C GLY A 22 8.57 20.36 24.71
N THR A 23 9.57 21.09 25.22
CA THR A 23 10.07 22.33 24.60
C THR A 23 11.14 22.10 23.53
N LYS A 24 11.60 20.85 23.35
CA LYS A 24 12.58 20.53 22.31
C LYS A 24 11.98 20.86 20.93
N PRO A 25 12.64 21.71 20.11
CA PRO A 25 12.16 21.98 18.76
C PRO A 25 12.13 20.68 17.96
N VAL A 26 11.10 20.53 17.13
CA VAL A 26 11.02 19.39 16.21
C VAL A 26 12.12 19.55 15.18
N GLU A 27 13.12 18.67 15.22
CA GLU A 27 14.17 18.62 14.22
C GLU A 27 13.59 18.09 12.90
N GLU A 28 13.45 18.97 11.91
CA GLU A 28 13.04 18.62 10.56
C GLU A 28 14.31 18.30 9.75
N PHE A 29 14.70 17.03 9.73
CA PHE A 29 15.77 16.58 8.85
C PHE A 29 15.23 16.40 7.43
N VAL A 30 15.79 17.17 6.49
CA VAL A 30 15.65 16.88 5.06
C VAL A 30 16.92 16.16 4.63
N MET A 31 16.79 14.92 4.18
CA MET A 31 17.90 14.23 3.53
C MET A 31 18.14 14.88 2.17
N VAL A 32 19.16 15.74 2.09
CA VAL A 32 19.60 16.36 0.85
C VAL A 32 20.91 15.73 0.41
N LEU A 33 21.01 15.48 -0.90
CA LEU A 33 22.29 15.12 -1.48
C LEU A 33 23.09 16.40 -1.68
N ASN A 34 24.18 16.55 -0.93
CA ASN A 34 25.05 17.72 -1.03
C ASN A 34 26.23 17.43 -1.98
N GLU A 35 26.53 18.37 -2.87
CA GLU A 35 27.76 18.38 -3.66
C GLU A 35 28.60 19.57 -3.19
N THR A 36 29.89 19.35 -2.96
CA THR A 36 30.82 20.41 -2.58
C THR A 36 30.98 21.41 -3.73
N PRO A 37 30.71 22.71 -3.50
CA PRO A 37 30.84 23.72 -4.54
C PRO A 37 32.25 23.79 -5.14
N ASN A 38 32.35 24.01 -6.44
CA ASN A 38 33.59 24.11 -7.22
C ASN A 38 34.51 22.88 -7.17
N VAL A 39 33.98 21.73 -6.73
CA VAL A 39 34.69 20.46 -6.74
C VAL A 39 34.01 19.53 -7.73
N ILE A 40 34.72 19.18 -8.79
CA ILE A 40 34.25 18.23 -9.79
C ILE A 40 34.54 16.80 -9.26
N PRO A 41 33.52 15.99 -8.97
CA PRO A 41 33.74 14.65 -8.43
C PRO A 41 34.37 13.74 -9.50
N ALA A 42 35.46 13.07 -9.18
CA ALA A 42 36.03 12.02 -10.04
C ALA A 42 35.40 10.66 -9.68
N THR A 43 35.05 9.87 -10.69
CA THR A 43 34.55 8.49 -10.53
C THR A 43 35.60 7.53 -11.04
N PHE A 44 35.91 6.47 -10.28
CA PHE A 44 36.97 5.52 -10.61
C PHE A 44 36.42 4.10 -10.72
N LEU A 45 37.00 3.33 -11.65
CA LEU A 45 36.93 1.88 -11.66
C LEU A 45 37.94 1.35 -10.64
N PHE A 46 37.46 0.58 -9.67
CA PHE A 46 38.26 0.03 -8.59
C PHE A 46 38.83 -1.34 -8.95
N SER A 47 40.04 -1.64 -8.49
CA SER A 47 40.64 -2.96 -8.65
C SER A 47 39.82 -4.02 -7.94
N ARG A 48 39.13 -4.91 -8.68
CA ARG A 48 38.28 -5.98 -8.12
C ARG A 48 37.25 -5.49 -7.09
N GLY A 49 36.80 -4.23 -7.20
CA GLY A 49 35.85 -3.62 -6.26
C GLY A 49 36.46 -3.11 -4.94
N GLU A 50 37.78 -3.15 -4.77
CA GLU A 50 38.45 -2.59 -3.58
C GLU A 50 38.41 -1.05 -3.61
N HIS A 51 37.57 -0.44 -2.78
CA HIS A 51 37.35 1.01 -2.73
C HIS A 51 38.60 1.86 -2.39
N PHE A 52 39.65 1.26 -1.83
CA PHE A 52 40.93 1.95 -1.57
C PHE A 52 41.91 1.90 -2.76
N ALA A 53 41.58 1.18 -3.84
CA ALA A 53 42.46 0.99 -5.00
C ALA A 53 41.83 1.50 -6.31
N PRO A 54 41.66 2.84 -6.46
CA PRO A 54 41.18 3.42 -7.71
C PRO A 54 42.21 3.18 -8.83
N LYS A 55 41.74 2.75 -10.01
CA LYS A 55 42.61 2.49 -11.18
C LYS A 55 42.35 3.45 -12.32
N GLN A 56 41.16 3.38 -12.90
CA GLN A 56 40.82 4.12 -14.11
C GLN A 56 39.73 5.13 -13.80
N GLN A 57 39.98 6.42 -14.07
CA GLN A 57 38.91 7.42 -14.01
C GLN A 57 37.90 7.18 -15.14
N VAL A 58 36.62 7.27 -14.82
CA VAL A 58 35.51 7.12 -15.74
C VAL A 58 34.85 8.48 -15.93
N GLU A 59 34.82 8.94 -17.18
CA GLU A 59 34.13 10.17 -17.55
C GLU A 59 32.61 9.97 -17.58
N PRO A 60 31.81 11.02 -17.29
CA PRO A 60 30.37 10.92 -17.30
C PRO A 60 29.86 10.60 -18.70
N ALA A 61 29.10 9.50 -18.81
CA ALA A 61 28.56 9.03 -20.07
C ALA A 61 27.27 8.23 -19.85
N GLU A 62 26.50 8.06 -20.91
CA GLU A 62 25.37 7.14 -20.98
C GLU A 62 25.84 5.71 -21.33
N LEU A 63 24.98 4.71 -21.10
CA LEU A 63 25.18 3.35 -21.59
C LEU A 63 25.54 3.35 -23.09
N ALA A 64 26.72 2.80 -23.42
CA ALA A 64 27.25 2.82 -24.78
C ALA A 64 26.32 2.16 -25.81
N ILE A 65 25.57 1.13 -25.41
CA ILE A 65 24.59 0.44 -26.25
C ILE A 65 23.45 1.34 -26.75
N LEU A 66 23.16 2.43 -26.02
CA LEU A 66 22.11 3.39 -26.41
C LEU A 66 22.63 4.44 -27.40
N LYS A 67 23.93 4.44 -27.74
CA LYS A 67 24.52 5.39 -28.70
C LYS A 67 24.11 5.10 -30.14
N GLU A 68 23.88 3.85 -30.53
CA GLU A 68 23.52 3.48 -31.91
C GLU A 68 22.12 3.96 -32.33
N GLY A 69 21.22 4.16 -31.36
CA GLY A 69 19.89 4.76 -31.60
C GLY A 69 19.91 6.26 -31.86
N ARG A 70 21.04 6.95 -31.61
CA ARG A 70 21.23 8.35 -32.00
C ARG A 70 21.53 8.40 -33.49
N LYS A 71 20.50 8.52 -34.33
CA LYS A 71 20.73 9.17 -35.63
C LYS A 71 21.39 10.51 -35.33
N GLN A 72 22.48 10.80 -36.03
CA GLN A 72 23.34 11.99 -35.95
C GLN A 72 22.60 13.33 -36.22
N ASN A 73 21.27 13.36 -36.11
CA ASN A 73 20.39 14.41 -36.62
C ASN A 73 20.04 15.46 -35.56
N ALA A 74 21.01 15.85 -34.74
CA ALA A 74 20.91 17.09 -33.98
C ALA A 74 22.31 17.65 -33.83
N GLU A 75 22.74 18.41 -34.84
CA GLU A 75 23.82 19.39 -34.69
C GLU A 75 23.43 20.32 -33.52
N GLY A 76 23.97 20.03 -32.33
CA GLY A 76 23.61 20.69 -31.06
C GLY A 76 23.32 19.73 -29.89
N SER A 77 23.00 18.46 -30.15
CA SER A 77 22.89 17.41 -29.12
C SER A 77 24.28 16.83 -28.85
N GLY A 78 25.11 17.61 -28.15
CA GLY A 78 26.48 17.26 -27.79
C GLY A 78 26.62 15.84 -27.22
N ASN A 79 27.72 15.20 -27.63
CA ASN A 79 28.18 13.90 -27.18
C ASN A 79 28.22 13.77 -25.64
N GLY A 80 27.21 13.14 -25.04
CA GLY A 80 27.32 12.66 -23.66
C GLY A 80 26.97 13.70 -22.59
N ILE A 81 26.98 13.25 -21.34
CA ILE A 81 26.75 14.09 -20.17
C ILE A 81 28.01 14.96 -20.02
N PRO A 82 27.92 16.31 -19.95
CA PRO A 82 29.09 17.17 -19.85
C PRO A 82 29.85 16.90 -18.56
N THR A 83 31.18 17.03 -18.61
CA THR A 83 32.07 16.83 -17.45
C THR A 83 31.88 17.92 -16.39
N ASP A 84 31.54 19.14 -16.81
CA ASP A 84 31.34 20.30 -15.94
C ASP A 84 30.34 21.29 -16.56
N ASP A 85 29.67 22.09 -15.72
CA ASP A 85 28.82 23.21 -16.13
C ASP A 85 29.29 24.48 -15.40
N PRO A 86 30.06 25.37 -16.07
CA PRO A 86 30.65 26.54 -15.42
C PRO A 86 29.62 27.57 -14.97
N ALA A 87 28.35 27.44 -15.35
CA ALA A 87 27.27 28.31 -14.88
C ALA A 87 26.70 27.88 -13.51
N LEU A 88 27.07 26.69 -13.03
CA LEU A 88 26.60 26.14 -11.76
C LEU A 88 27.75 26.04 -10.76
N PRO A 89 27.47 26.21 -9.45
CA PRO A 89 28.48 26.00 -8.42
C PRO A 89 28.87 24.52 -8.25
N THR A 90 28.15 23.59 -8.88
CA THR A 90 28.44 22.15 -8.88
C THR A 90 28.59 21.65 -10.31
N SER A 91 29.04 20.40 -10.49
CA SER A 91 29.35 19.83 -11.81
C SER A 91 28.20 19.79 -12.83
N GLY A 92 26.95 20.03 -12.42
CA GLY A 92 25.77 19.99 -13.30
C GLY A 92 25.39 18.61 -13.87
N ARG A 93 26.22 17.58 -13.67
CA ARG A 93 26.09 16.25 -14.29
C ARG A 93 24.74 15.59 -14.07
N ARG A 94 24.21 15.64 -12.84
CA ARG A 94 22.90 15.04 -12.51
C ARG A 94 21.75 15.72 -13.23
N LEU A 95 21.78 17.05 -13.30
CA LEU A 95 20.77 17.82 -14.02
C LEU A 95 20.84 17.55 -15.52
N ALA A 96 22.05 17.49 -16.09
CA ALA A 96 22.25 17.13 -17.49
C ALA A 96 21.72 15.71 -17.80
N TYR A 97 22.02 14.72 -16.94
CA TYR A 97 21.46 13.37 -17.07
C TYR A 97 19.94 13.35 -16.96
N ALA A 98 19.35 14.04 -15.98
CA ALA A 98 17.90 14.11 -15.81
C ALA A 98 17.20 14.73 -17.03
N ARG A 99 17.77 15.82 -17.59
CA ARG A 99 17.27 16.46 -18.83
C ARG A 99 17.36 15.51 -20.02
N TRP A 100 18.45 14.76 -20.16
CA TRP A 100 18.59 13.75 -21.21
C TRP A 100 17.58 12.61 -21.05
N LEU A 101 17.49 12.04 -19.86
CA LEU A 101 16.60 10.92 -19.55
C LEU A 101 15.13 11.29 -19.87
N THR A 102 14.73 12.52 -19.53
CA THR A 102 13.36 13.04 -19.72
C THR A 102 13.15 13.82 -21.03
N SER A 103 14.14 13.84 -21.93
CA SER A 103 14.09 14.57 -23.21
C SER A 103 13.03 14.06 -24.20
N GLY A 104 12.48 12.86 -23.95
CA GLY A 104 11.62 12.14 -24.89
C GLY A 104 12.39 11.35 -25.96
N GLN A 105 13.71 11.54 -26.06
CA GLN A 105 14.56 10.79 -26.98
C GLN A 105 15.12 9.50 -26.36
N HIS A 106 15.06 9.38 -25.03
CA HIS A 106 15.54 8.19 -24.33
C HIS A 106 14.61 6.98 -24.64
N PRO A 107 15.13 5.88 -25.23
CA PRO A 107 14.31 4.83 -25.83
C PRO A 107 13.56 3.95 -24.83
N LEU A 108 13.94 3.97 -23.55
CA LEU A 108 13.38 3.08 -22.53
C LEU A 108 12.54 3.78 -21.47
N LEU A 109 12.76 5.07 -21.18
CA LEU A 109 12.19 5.68 -19.97
C LEU A 109 10.66 5.70 -20.06
N ALA A 110 10.14 6.23 -21.16
CA ALA A 110 8.70 6.32 -21.39
C ALA A 110 8.07 4.92 -21.45
N ARG A 111 8.70 3.97 -22.15
CA ARG A 111 8.22 2.58 -22.26
C ARG A 111 8.13 1.89 -20.89
N VAL A 112 9.17 2.00 -20.07
CA VAL A 112 9.21 1.40 -18.72
C VAL A 112 8.15 2.03 -17.82
N LEU A 113 8.01 3.36 -17.82
CA LEU A 113 7.00 4.06 -17.04
C LEU A 113 5.58 3.68 -17.46
N VAL A 114 5.29 3.71 -18.77
CA VAL A 114 3.98 3.32 -19.32
C VAL A 114 3.67 1.87 -18.98
N ASN A 115 4.64 0.96 -19.12
CA ASN A 115 4.44 -0.45 -18.79
C ASN A 115 4.14 -0.66 -17.30
N ARG A 116 4.79 0.09 -16.40
CA ARG A 116 4.49 0.04 -14.96
C ARG A 116 3.10 0.57 -14.66
N VAL A 117 2.71 1.69 -15.27
CA VAL A 117 1.35 2.24 -15.10
C VAL A 117 0.30 1.26 -15.64
N TRP A 118 0.56 0.67 -16.81
CA TRP A 118 -0.28 -0.38 -17.39
C TRP A 118 -0.43 -1.58 -16.45
N MET A 119 0.67 -2.09 -15.92
CA MET A 119 0.67 -3.21 -14.98
C MET A 119 -0.17 -2.93 -13.73
N GLN A 120 -0.21 -1.69 -13.22
CA GLN A 120 -1.05 -1.35 -12.07
C GLN A 120 -2.55 -1.38 -12.39
N HIS A 121 -2.95 -1.10 -13.63
CA HIS A 121 -4.36 -1.13 -14.06
C HIS A 121 -4.82 -2.51 -14.50
N PHE A 122 -3.96 -3.25 -15.20
CA PHE A 122 -4.30 -4.54 -15.81
C PHE A 122 -3.67 -5.75 -15.07
N GLY A 123 -3.00 -5.54 -13.93
CA GLY A 123 -2.31 -6.58 -13.15
C GLY A 123 -1.02 -7.12 -13.78
N ARG A 124 -0.91 -7.12 -15.13
CA ARG A 124 0.25 -7.57 -15.90
C ARG A 124 0.69 -6.49 -16.87
N GLY A 125 2.01 -6.23 -16.93
CA GLY A 125 2.59 -5.31 -17.92
C GLY A 125 2.50 -5.87 -19.34
N LEU A 126 2.51 -4.98 -20.34
CA LEU A 126 2.70 -5.36 -21.75
C LEU A 126 4.03 -6.10 -21.94
N VAL A 127 5.07 -5.64 -21.24
CA VAL A 127 6.27 -6.42 -20.92
C VAL A 127 6.08 -6.98 -19.52
N SER A 128 6.02 -8.31 -19.40
CA SER A 128 5.76 -8.98 -18.12
C SER A 128 6.92 -8.87 -17.13
N THR A 129 8.12 -8.52 -17.60
CA THR A 129 9.33 -8.29 -16.79
C THR A 129 9.54 -6.78 -16.55
N PRO A 130 8.88 -6.15 -15.55
CA PRO A 130 8.91 -4.70 -15.36
C PRO A 130 10.29 -4.12 -14.96
N ALA A 131 11.25 -4.98 -14.61
CA ALA A 131 12.63 -4.61 -14.29
C ALA A 131 13.64 -4.89 -15.41
N ASP A 132 13.25 -5.62 -16.45
CA ASP A 132 14.16 -6.01 -17.54
C ASP A 132 13.47 -5.88 -18.90
N PHE A 133 13.90 -4.87 -19.65
CA PHE A 133 13.49 -4.60 -21.04
C PHE A 133 14.59 -5.01 -22.04
N GLY A 134 15.65 -5.67 -21.56
CA GLY A 134 16.76 -6.16 -22.34
C GLY A 134 16.50 -7.54 -22.94
N VAL A 135 17.57 -8.19 -23.40
CA VAL A 135 17.52 -9.49 -24.08
C VAL A 135 17.06 -10.63 -23.16
N GLN A 136 17.31 -10.50 -21.85
CA GLN A 136 16.88 -11.49 -20.84
C GLN A 136 15.43 -11.28 -20.39
N GLY A 137 14.83 -10.13 -20.69
CA GLY A 137 13.43 -9.83 -20.43
C GLY A 137 12.47 -10.44 -21.45
N GLU A 138 11.18 -10.46 -21.13
CA GLU A 138 10.16 -10.88 -22.08
C GLU A 138 9.88 -9.80 -23.13
N ARG A 139 9.53 -10.23 -24.34
CA ARG A 139 9.10 -9.30 -25.39
C ARG A 139 7.68 -8.77 -25.10
N PRO A 140 7.40 -7.50 -25.44
CA PRO A 140 6.07 -6.93 -25.26
C PRO A 140 5.02 -7.75 -26.01
N SER A 141 3.88 -8.01 -25.36
CA SER A 141 2.72 -8.64 -26.02
C SER A 141 2.19 -7.79 -27.19
N HIS A 142 2.17 -6.47 -27.00
CA HIS A 142 1.68 -5.49 -27.99
C HIS A 142 2.72 -4.38 -28.19
N PRO A 143 3.76 -4.59 -29.02
CA PRO A 143 4.86 -3.62 -29.19
C PRO A 143 4.37 -2.27 -29.73
N GLU A 144 3.50 -2.28 -30.73
CA GLU A 144 2.97 -1.04 -31.34
C GLU A 144 2.13 -0.23 -30.36
N LEU A 145 1.36 -0.90 -29.49
CA LEU A 145 0.57 -0.25 -28.44
C LEU A 145 1.50 0.41 -27.41
N LEU A 146 2.54 -0.31 -26.96
CA LEU A 146 3.51 0.23 -26.01
C LEU A 146 4.22 1.47 -26.58
N ASP A 147 4.66 1.41 -27.84
CA ASP A 147 5.32 2.52 -28.52
C ASP A 147 4.40 3.72 -28.70
N ARG A 148 3.14 3.48 -29.08
CA ARG A 148 2.13 4.53 -29.20
C ARG A 148 1.87 5.21 -27.85
N LEU A 149 1.61 4.45 -26.79
CA LEU A 149 1.36 4.99 -25.45
C LEU A 149 2.58 5.74 -24.90
N ALA A 150 3.79 5.25 -25.15
CA ALA A 150 5.02 5.93 -24.76
C ALA A 150 5.19 7.27 -25.47
N ASN A 151 4.97 7.31 -26.79
CA ASN A 151 5.06 8.54 -27.58
C ASN A 151 4.00 9.56 -27.17
N GLU A 152 2.75 9.13 -26.98
CA GLU A 152 1.65 10.00 -26.53
C GLU A 152 1.89 10.52 -25.10
N PHE A 153 2.46 9.70 -24.21
CA PHE A 153 2.82 10.12 -22.87
C PHE A 153 3.88 11.24 -22.88
N VAL A 154 4.93 11.10 -23.69
CA VAL A 154 5.95 12.15 -23.88
C VAL A 154 5.33 13.39 -24.50
N ALA A 155 4.53 13.24 -25.57
CA ALA A 155 3.87 14.36 -26.27
C ALA A 155 2.89 15.13 -25.38
N SER A 156 2.28 14.47 -24.38
CA SER A 156 1.41 15.11 -23.39
C SER A 156 2.16 15.99 -22.37
N GLY A 157 3.50 15.98 -22.41
CA GLY A 157 4.35 16.63 -21.42
C GLY A 157 4.46 15.82 -20.13
N TRP A 158 4.57 14.49 -20.23
CA TRP A 158 4.75 13.57 -19.10
C TRP A 158 3.59 13.59 -18.07
N LYS A 159 2.36 13.89 -18.51
CA LYS A 159 1.19 14.01 -17.63
C LYS A 159 0.58 12.64 -17.33
N LEU A 160 0.88 12.08 -16.14
CA LEU A 160 0.35 10.79 -15.68
C LEU A 160 -1.19 10.71 -15.75
N LYS A 161 -1.90 11.80 -15.41
CA LYS A 161 -3.37 11.84 -15.46
C LYS A 161 -3.91 11.63 -16.88
N SER A 162 -3.19 12.09 -17.91
CA SER A 162 -3.56 11.87 -19.31
C SER A 162 -3.43 10.40 -19.68
N LEU A 163 -2.30 9.78 -19.30
CA LEU A 163 -2.03 8.36 -19.52
C LEU A 163 -3.09 7.48 -18.83
N HIS A 164 -3.38 7.75 -17.55
CA HIS A 164 -4.44 7.05 -16.82
C HIS A 164 -5.79 7.18 -17.52
N ARG A 165 -6.20 8.39 -17.91
CA ARG A 165 -7.46 8.60 -18.61
C ARG A 165 -7.54 7.78 -19.90
N GLN A 166 -6.46 7.74 -20.68
CA GLN A 166 -6.44 6.98 -21.93
C GLN A 166 -6.61 5.48 -21.70
N MET A 167 -5.94 4.91 -20.68
CA MET A 167 -6.10 3.51 -20.32
C MET A 167 -7.51 3.22 -19.81
N LEU A 168 -8.00 4.02 -18.86
CA LEU A 168 -9.32 3.82 -18.21
C LEU A 168 -10.50 3.99 -19.17
N LEU A 169 -10.36 4.82 -20.22
CA LEU A 169 -11.39 5.01 -21.25
C LEU A 169 -11.27 4.02 -22.42
N SER A 170 -10.23 3.18 -22.43
CA SER A 170 -10.05 2.18 -23.49
C SER A 170 -11.17 1.13 -23.47
N THR A 171 -11.39 0.46 -24.60
CA THR A 171 -12.31 -0.68 -24.65
C THR A 171 -11.77 -1.81 -23.77
N ALA A 172 -10.46 -2.06 -23.79
CA ALA A 172 -9.81 -3.12 -23.00
C ALA A 172 -10.06 -2.98 -21.48
N TYR A 173 -9.99 -1.76 -20.95
CA TYR A 173 -10.25 -1.52 -19.52
C TYR A 173 -11.74 -1.67 -19.15
N ARG A 174 -12.66 -1.43 -20.09
CA ARG A 174 -14.11 -1.46 -19.85
C ARG A 174 -14.75 -2.81 -20.21
N GLN A 175 -13.95 -3.82 -20.55
CA GLN A 175 -14.44 -5.17 -20.80
C GLN A 175 -14.96 -5.80 -19.51
N SER A 176 -15.85 -6.78 -19.64
CA SER A 176 -16.24 -7.64 -18.52
C SER A 176 -15.08 -8.54 -18.12
N SER A 177 -15.01 -8.93 -16.84
CA SER A 177 -14.09 -9.95 -16.34
C SER A 177 -14.60 -11.38 -16.53
N GLN A 178 -15.79 -11.56 -17.12
CA GLN A 178 -16.36 -12.89 -17.39
C GLN A 178 -15.51 -13.64 -18.41
N ARG A 179 -15.10 -14.85 -18.03
CA ARG A 179 -14.34 -15.75 -18.89
C ARG A 179 -15.25 -16.37 -19.95
N ASN A 180 -14.70 -16.53 -21.14
CA ASN A 180 -15.34 -17.23 -22.24
C ASN A 180 -14.50 -18.45 -22.62
N ALA A 181 -15.11 -19.64 -22.52
CA ALA A 181 -14.43 -20.90 -22.81
C ALA A 181 -13.77 -20.95 -24.20
N ALA A 182 -14.35 -20.29 -25.22
CA ALA A 182 -13.74 -20.23 -26.55
C ALA A 182 -12.48 -19.35 -26.58
N GLN A 183 -12.45 -18.26 -25.82
CA GLN A 183 -11.27 -17.39 -25.69
C GLN A 183 -10.19 -18.06 -24.85
N ASP A 184 -10.57 -18.76 -23.78
CA ASP A 184 -9.65 -19.49 -22.89
C ASP A 184 -8.85 -20.58 -23.63
N VAL A 185 -9.40 -21.16 -24.70
CA VAL A 185 -8.68 -22.13 -25.55
C VAL A 185 -7.57 -21.45 -26.37
N VAL A 186 -7.79 -20.21 -26.80
CA VAL A 186 -6.84 -19.46 -27.64
C VAL A 186 -5.77 -18.77 -26.79
N ASP A 187 -6.16 -18.19 -25.67
CA ASP A 187 -5.30 -17.40 -24.77
C ASP A 187 -5.68 -17.66 -23.31
N PRO A 188 -5.26 -18.81 -22.74
CA PRO A 188 -5.60 -19.19 -21.37
C PRO A 188 -5.02 -18.23 -20.32
N ASP A 189 -3.93 -17.52 -20.63
CA ASP A 189 -3.26 -16.57 -19.75
C ASP A 189 -3.79 -15.14 -19.87
N ASN A 190 -4.81 -14.92 -20.73
CA ASN A 190 -5.37 -13.62 -21.05
C ASN A 190 -4.31 -12.56 -21.42
N ARG A 191 -3.26 -12.96 -22.15
CA ARG A 191 -2.16 -12.08 -22.60
C ARG A 191 -2.63 -11.05 -23.64
N LEU A 192 -3.65 -11.39 -24.42
CA LEU A 192 -4.26 -10.58 -25.47
C LEU A 192 -5.42 -9.72 -24.96
N LEU A 193 -5.79 -9.84 -23.68
CA LEU A 193 -6.85 -9.05 -23.03
C LEU A 193 -8.20 -9.27 -23.73
N GLY A 194 -8.62 -10.54 -23.81
CA GLY A 194 -9.94 -10.93 -24.30
C GLY A 194 -11.07 -10.60 -23.32
N HIS A 195 -10.71 -10.44 -22.03
CA HIS A 195 -11.55 -9.98 -20.94
C HIS A 195 -10.71 -9.15 -19.95
N PHE A 196 -11.36 -8.40 -19.06
CA PHE A 196 -10.64 -7.69 -18.01
C PHE A 196 -10.11 -8.67 -16.94
N PRO A 197 -8.86 -8.54 -16.49
CA PRO A 197 -8.32 -9.43 -15.47
C PRO A 197 -8.84 -9.05 -14.08
N LEU A 198 -9.38 -10.03 -13.35
CA LEU A 198 -9.76 -9.87 -11.94
C LEU A 198 -8.55 -9.41 -11.12
N ARG A 199 -8.70 -8.28 -10.43
CA ARG A 199 -7.62 -7.68 -9.64
C ARG A 199 -7.81 -7.99 -8.17
N ARG A 200 -6.85 -8.67 -7.57
CA ARG A 200 -6.82 -8.85 -6.11
C ARG A 200 -6.36 -7.57 -5.42
N LEU A 201 -7.01 -7.22 -4.31
CA LEU A 201 -6.60 -6.12 -3.44
C LEU A 201 -5.22 -6.40 -2.84
N GLN A 202 -4.36 -5.39 -2.86
CA GLN A 202 -3.05 -5.41 -2.20
C GLN A 202 -3.21 -5.25 -0.67
N ALA A 203 -2.18 -5.59 0.10
CA ALA A 203 -2.21 -5.51 1.57
C ALA A 203 -2.75 -4.17 2.13
N GLU A 204 -2.25 -3.05 1.60
CA GLU A 204 -2.69 -1.71 2.00
C GLU A 204 -4.16 -1.46 1.62
N GLU A 205 -4.59 -1.96 0.46
CA GLU A 205 -5.97 -1.84 -0.01
C GLU A 205 -6.94 -2.70 0.81
N VAL A 206 -6.54 -3.90 1.24
CA VAL A 206 -7.38 -4.77 2.09
C VAL A 206 -7.66 -4.07 3.42
N ARG A 207 -6.63 -3.50 4.06
CA ARG A 207 -6.79 -2.73 5.30
C ARG A 207 -7.65 -1.50 5.08
N ASP A 208 -7.36 -0.70 4.04
CA ASP A 208 -8.09 0.55 3.76
C ASP A 208 -9.55 0.28 3.37
N ALA A 209 -9.83 -0.78 2.61
CA ALA A 209 -11.19 -1.21 2.25
C ALA A 209 -11.96 -1.62 3.49
N THR A 210 -11.35 -2.41 4.39
CA THR A 210 -11.97 -2.84 5.65
C THR A 210 -12.35 -1.64 6.53
N LEU A 211 -11.49 -0.62 6.59
CA LEU A 211 -11.78 0.63 7.31
C LEU A 211 -12.85 1.49 6.60
N ALA A 212 -12.87 1.48 5.28
CA ALA A 212 -13.83 2.27 4.49
C ALA A 212 -15.25 1.73 4.64
N VAL A 213 -15.41 0.40 4.60
CA VAL A 213 -16.72 -0.25 4.77
C VAL A 213 -17.20 -0.17 6.21
N SER A 214 -16.31 -0.29 7.21
CA SER A 214 -16.69 -0.06 8.62
C SER A 214 -17.04 1.41 8.94
N GLY A 215 -16.67 2.35 8.05
CA GLY A 215 -16.92 3.78 8.22
C GLY A 215 -15.96 4.47 9.18
N LYS A 216 -14.85 3.81 9.55
CA LYS A 216 -13.81 4.38 10.41
C LYS A 216 -12.73 5.11 9.63
N LEU A 217 -12.55 4.81 8.34
CA LEU A 217 -11.48 5.38 7.52
C LEU A 217 -11.44 6.91 7.57
N THR A 218 -10.30 7.45 7.97
CA THR A 218 -10.04 8.90 8.02
C THR A 218 -9.24 9.36 6.80
N ASN A 219 -9.79 10.33 6.04
CA ASN A 219 -9.17 10.90 4.85
C ASN A 219 -8.21 12.07 5.13
N LYS A 220 -7.64 12.13 6.34
CA LYS A 220 -6.69 13.19 6.73
C LYS A 220 -5.40 13.05 5.92
N LEU A 221 -5.13 14.08 5.13
CA LEU A 221 -3.93 14.18 4.31
C LEU A 221 -2.78 14.83 5.07
N ALA A 222 -1.55 14.47 4.70
CA ALA A 222 -0.30 15.00 5.25
C ALA A 222 -0.15 14.80 6.77
N GLY A 223 0.91 15.37 7.35
CA GLY A 223 1.24 15.22 8.76
C GLY A 223 2.13 14.01 9.07
N LYS A 224 2.39 13.80 10.36
CA LYS A 224 3.28 12.74 10.84
C LYS A 224 2.74 11.35 10.48
N PRO A 225 3.62 10.39 10.19
CA PRO A 225 3.20 9.00 9.99
C PRO A 225 2.63 8.43 11.29
N VAL A 226 1.66 7.53 11.15
CA VAL A 226 1.09 6.79 12.29
C VAL A 226 2.14 5.81 12.78
N PRO A 227 2.60 5.92 14.04
CA PRO A 227 3.66 5.05 14.55
C PRO A 227 3.16 3.61 14.70
N ILE A 228 4.13 2.70 14.68
CA ILE A 228 3.91 1.29 14.97
C ILE A 228 4.66 0.93 16.26
N MET A 229 4.06 0.03 17.04
CA MET A 229 4.65 -0.53 18.26
C MET A 229 4.54 -2.05 18.24
N GLN A 230 5.34 -2.71 19.06
CA GLN A 230 5.20 -4.13 19.33
C GLN A 230 4.16 -4.32 20.44
N ASP A 231 3.24 -5.27 20.29
CA ASP A 231 2.29 -5.65 21.35
C ASP A 231 2.89 -6.68 22.33
N GLU A 232 2.11 -7.11 23.31
CA GLU A 232 2.54 -8.09 24.32
C GLU A 232 2.87 -9.49 23.73
N ILE A 233 2.32 -9.81 22.57
CA ILE A 233 2.46 -11.11 21.88
C ILE A 233 3.55 -11.02 20.79
N GLY A 234 4.14 -9.84 20.58
CA GLY A 234 5.20 -9.58 19.63
C GLY A 234 4.75 -9.15 18.23
N GLN A 235 3.45 -8.89 18.02
CA GLN A 235 2.93 -8.37 16.76
C GLN A 235 3.20 -6.87 16.63
N PHE A 236 3.35 -6.38 15.41
CA PHE A 236 3.48 -4.96 15.15
C PHE A 236 2.10 -4.37 14.82
N VAL A 237 1.61 -3.55 15.73
CA VAL A 237 0.30 -2.88 15.67
C VAL A 237 0.48 -1.37 15.62
N LEU A 238 -0.59 -0.65 15.28
CA LEU A 238 -0.58 0.81 15.31
C LEU A 238 -0.56 1.28 16.77
N GLY A 239 0.42 2.10 17.11
CA GLY A 239 0.58 2.61 18.46
C GLY A 239 1.90 3.35 18.65
N ILE A 240 1.97 4.14 19.71
CA ILE A 240 3.17 4.88 20.06
C ILE A 240 4.11 3.93 20.78
N ASP A 241 5.30 3.74 20.21
CA ASP A 241 6.36 2.91 20.77
C ASP A 241 6.75 3.42 22.18
N ASN A 242 6.36 2.67 23.21
CA ASN A 242 6.46 3.04 24.63
C ASN A 242 7.18 1.94 25.43
N ILE A 243 8.19 1.33 24.82
CA ILE A 243 8.98 0.26 25.43
C ILE A 243 9.64 0.77 26.72
N ASN A 244 9.40 0.07 27.84
CA ASN A 244 10.04 0.34 29.11
C ASN A 244 11.50 -0.12 29.13
N GLY A 245 12.25 0.19 30.19
CA GLY A 245 13.67 -0.21 30.32
C GLY A 245 13.94 -1.72 30.27
N ASN A 246 12.88 -2.55 30.37
CA ASN A 246 12.95 -4.01 30.34
C ASN A 246 12.56 -4.60 28.97
N GLY A 247 12.29 -3.77 27.96
CA GLY A 247 11.93 -4.24 26.61
C GLY A 247 10.45 -4.61 26.45
N VAL A 248 9.59 -4.31 27.42
CA VAL A 248 8.16 -4.62 27.40
C VAL A 248 7.36 -3.34 27.07
N PRO A 249 6.32 -3.41 26.21
CA PRO A 249 5.45 -2.26 25.95
C PRO A 249 4.75 -1.81 27.25
N ASP A 250 4.71 -0.50 27.51
CA ASP A 250 3.89 0.07 28.60
C ASP A 250 2.42 0.23 28.13
N LYS A 251 1.56 0.88 28.93
CA LYS A 251 0.15 1.11 28.62
C LYS A 251 -0.06 1.73 27.23
N LEU A 252 -0.97 1.13 26.45
CA LEU A 252 -1.38 1.61 25.13
C LEU A 252 -1.77 3.09 25.19
N ILE A 253 -1.05 3.92 24.44
CA ILE A 253 -1.36 5.34 24.30
C ILE A 253 -2.37 5.48 23.15
N PRO A 254 -3.58 5.99 23.41
CA PRO A 254 -4.59 6.13 22.36
C PRO A 254 -4.11 7.07 21.26
N LEU A 255 -4.33 6.67 20.01
CA LEU A 255 -3.96 7.42 18.81
C LEU A 255 -5.01 8.49 18.42
N ASN A 256 -6.08 8.64 19.21
CA ASN A 256 -7.13 9.66 19.04
C ASN A 256 -7.73 9.69 17.62
N GLY A 257 -7.91 8.53 16.99
CA GLY A 257 -8.47 8.37 15.65
C GLY A 257 -7.44 8.34 14.51
N GLU A 258 -6.15 8.60 14.79
CA GLU A 258 -5.08 8.49 13.79
C GLU A 258 -4.86 7.04 13.33
N GLU A 259 -5.25 6.05 14.15
CA GLU A 259 -5.21 4.62 13.82
C GLU A 259 -6.05 4.24 12.59
N PHE A 260 -7.05 5.07 12.24
CA PHE A 260 -7.93 4.83 11.10
C PHE A 260 -7.50 5.57 9.83
N ARG A 261 -6.29 6.13 9.80
CA ARG A 261 -5.76 6.74 8.58
C ARG A 261 -5.47 5.68 7.51
N ARG A 262 -5.50 6.13 6.26
CA ARG A 262 -5.08 5.35 5.10
C ARG A 262 -3.69 4.76 5.31
N SER A 263 -3.50 3.53 4.86
CA SER A 263 -2.28 2.74 5.06
C SER A 263 -1.03 3.43 4.51
N VAL A 264 -1.18 4.31 3.51
CA VAL A 264 -0.09 5.17 2.98
C VAL A 264 0.54 6.09 4.03
N TYR A 265 -0.17 6.39 5.12
CA TYR A 265 0.32 7.22 6.23
C TYR A 265 0.84 6.41 7.42
N VAL A 266 0.80 5.08 7.34
CA VAL A 266 1.39 4.23 8.38
C VAL A 266 2.91 4.26 8.26
N GLN A 267 3.61 4.31 9.39
CA GLN A 267 5.06 4.29 9.42
C GLN A 267 5.58 2.96 8.84
N VAL A 268 6.37 3.05 7.76
CA VAL A 268 6.99 1.88 7.14
C VAL A 268 8.38 1.66 7.76
N ARG A 269 8.57 0.51 8.42
CA ARG A 269 9.89 0.06 8.90
C ARG A 269 10.18 -1.30 8.26
N ARG A 270 11.30 -1.42 7.55
CA ARG A 270 11.68 -2.65 6.82
C ARG A 270 11.76 -3.88 7.73
N SER A 271 12.19 -3.71 8.98
CA SER A 271 12.31 -4.78 9.98
C SER A 271 11.08 -4.98 10.86
N ARG A 272 10.04 -4.15 10.70
CA ARG A 272 8.82 -4.16 11.52
C ARG A 272 7.60 -3.86 10.63
N PRO A 273 7.21 -4.76 9.72
CA PRO A 273 5.99 -4.58 8.92
C PRO A 273 4.75 -4.64 9.84
N LEU A 274 3.69 -3.93 9.47
CA LEU A 274 2.43 -3.96 10.23
C LEU A 274 1.78 -5.34 10.09
N SER A 275 1.49 -6.01 11.21
CA SER A 275 1.04 -7.41 11.21
C SER A 275 -0.27 -7.66 10.46
N VAL A 276 -1.18 -6.69 10.41
CA VAL A 276 -2.45 -6.81 9.64
C VAL A 276 -2.23 -6.90 8.12
N MET A 277 -1.11 -6.38 7.63
CA MET A 277 -0.78 -6.34 6.21
C MET A 277 0.13 -7.51 5.79
N ASP A 278 0.86 -8.09 6.74
CA ASP A 278 1.90 -9.11 6.51
C ASP A 278 1.41 -10.34 5.71
N PRO A 279 0.23 -10.92 5.99
CA PRO A 279 -0.26 -12.08 5.22
C PRO A 279 -0.59 -11.77 3.75
N PHE A 280 -0.81 -10.50 3.40
CA PHE A 280 -1.39 -10.07 2.12
C PHE A 280 -0.34 -9.64 1.09
N ASP A 281 0.79 -10.35 1.04
CA ASP A 281 1.85 -10.16 0.05
C ASP A 281 2.44 -8.73 0.02
N LEU A 282 2.85 -8.22 1.20
CA LEU A 282 3.58 -6.96 1.28
C LEU A 282 4.84 -6.95 0.39
N PRO A 283 5.24 -5.80 -0.17
CA PRO A 283 6.43 -5.72 -0.98
C PRO A 283 7.70 -5.96 -0.15
N MET A 284 8.45 -7.01 -0.51
CA MET A 284 9.75 -7.31 0.10
C MET A 284 10.84 -6.43 -0.51
N LEU A 285 11.43 -5.53 0.28
CA LEU A 285 12.42 -4.54 -0.17
C LEU A 285 13.86 -5.06 0.01
N ASP A 286 14.18 -6.20 -0.60
CA ASP A 286 15.52 -6.79 -0.53
C ASP A 286 16.01 -7.33 -1.91
N PRO A 287 16.76 -6.54 -2.70
CA PRO A 287 17.01 -5.10 -2.57
C PRO A 287 15.86 -4.24 -3.14
N ASN A 288 15.04 -4.77 -4.05
CA ASN A 288 13.93 -4.08 -4.71
C ASN A 288 12.77 -5.04 -4.98
N CYS A 289 11.53 -4.54 -4.96
CA CYS A 289 10.35 -5.28 -5.39
C CYS A 289 9.83 -4.72 -6.74
N PRO A 290 10.21 -5.32 -7.89
CA PRO A 290 9.78 -4.82 -9.19
C PRO A 290 8.33 -5.19 -9.53
N GLN A 291 7.85 -6.30 -8.97
CA GLN A 291 6.50 -6.80 -9.08
C GLN A 291 6.10 -7.46 -7.76
N ARG A 292 4.90 -7.17 -7.28
CA ARG A 292 4.35 -7.83 -6.09
C ARG A 292 3.80 -9.19 -6.49
N ILE A 293 4.05 -10.20 -5.66
CA ILE A 293 3.44 -11.51 -5.81
C ILE A 293 1.98 -11.39 -5.35
N SER A 294 1.08 -12.14 -5.98
CA SER A 294 -0.28 -12.31 -5.49
C SER A 294 -0.49 -13.79 -5.20
N SER A 295 -0.57 -14.15 -3.93
CA SER A 295 -0.74 -15.52 -3.47
C SER A 295 -2.13 -15.74 -2.88
N THR A 296 -2.65 -16.96 -2.98
CA THR A 296 -3.90 -17.39 -2.33
C THR A 296 -3.57 -18.45 -1.29
N VAL A 297 -2.98 -18.03 -0.18
CA VAL A 297 -2.52 -18.94 0.87
C VAL A 297 -3.50 -18.96 2.05
N SER A 298 -3.72 -20.14 2.64
CA SER A 298 -4.65 -20.34 3.75
C SER A 298 -4.47 -19.37 4.94
N PRO A 299 -3.25 -18.93 5.31
CA PRO A 299 -3.05 -17.93 6.37
C PRO A 299 -3.82 -16.62 6.14
N GLN A 300 -4.04 -16.19 4.89
CA GLN A 300 -4.79 -14.98 4.59
C GLN A 300 -6.27 -15.13 4.96
N SER A 301 -6.89 -16.25 4.57
CA SER A 301 -8.29 -16.54 4.94
C SER A 301 -8.43 -16.71 6.45
N LEU A 302 -7.49 -17.42 7.10
CA LEU A 302 -7.47 -17.57 8.55
C LEU A 302 -7.30 -16.23 9.26
N PHE A 303 -6.51 -15.31 8.70
CA PHE A 303 -6.36 -13.96 9.22
C PHE A 303 -7.70 -13.21 9.18
N LEU A 304 -8.41 -13.22 8.04
CA LEU A 304 -9.72 -12.56 7.92
C LEU A 304 -10.76 -13.13 8.90
N MET A 305 -10.71 -14.43 9.15
CA MET A 305 -11.64 -15.10 10.07
C MET A 305 -11.31 -14.89 11.55
N ASN A 306 -10.05 -14.65 11.93
CA ASN A 306 -9.66 -14.68 13.35
C ASN A 306 -9.07 -13.37 13.87
N SER A 307 -8.64 -12.46 13.01
CA SER A 307 -7.99 -11.22 13.43
C SER A 307 -8.91 -10.32 14.24
N ASP A 308 -8.42 -9.85 15.39
CA ASP A 308 -9.11 -8.85 16.22
C ASP A 308 -9.46 -7.59 15.44
N PHE A 309 -8.57 -7.17 14.52
CA PHE A 309 -8.82 -6.04 13.63
C PHE A 309 -10.08 -6.26 12.79
N VAL A 310 -10.21 -7.42 12.12
CA VAL A 310 -11.36 -7.70 11.24
C VAL A 310 -12.63 -7.87 12.07
N GLN A 311 -12.55 -8.53 13.23
CA GLN A 311 -13.69 -8.65 14.13
C GLN A 311 -14.18 -7.29 14.63
N GLU A 312 -13.27 -6.39 15.02
CA GLU A 312 -13.61 -5.03 15.46
C GLU A 312 -14.24 -4.21 14.33
N GLN A 313 -13.65 -4.26 13.13
CA GLN A 313 -14.22 -3.56 11.97
C GLN A 313 -15.57 -4.15 11.53
N SER A 314 -15.80 -5.44 11.74
CA SER A 314 -17.10 -6.09 11.50
C SER A 314 -18.18 -5.61 12.48
N ARG A 315 -17.83 -5.42 13.76
CA ARG A 315 -18.73 -4.82 14.76
C ARG A 315 -19.05 -3.37 14.40
N ASN A 316 -18.04 -2.58 14.05
CA ASN A 316 -18.23 -1.20 13.60
C ASN A 316 -19.12 -1.11 12.34
N LEU A 317 -18.94 -2.03 11.38
CA LEU A 317 -19.80 -2.14 10.20
C LEU A 317 -21.25 -2.47 10.56
N ALA A 318 -21.47 -3.42 11.46
CA ALA A 318 -22.80 -3.78 11.94
C ALA A 318 -23.52 -2.58 12.59
N GLU A 319 -22.81 -1.82 13.43
CA GLU A 319 -23.34 -0.60 14.05
C GLU A 319 -23.69 0.46 13.01
N ARG A 320 -22.79 0.68 12.03
CA ARG A 320 -23.02 1.60 10.91
C ARG A 320 -24.26 1.22 10.11
N VAL A 321 -24.42 -0.07 9.80
CA VAL A 321 -25.56 -0.57 9.03
C VAL A 321 -26.86 -0.41 9.80
N ALA A 322 -26.87 -0.78 11.09
CA ALA A 322 -28.05 -0.61 11.95
C ALA A 322 -28.46 0.86 12.11
N ALA A 323 -27.48 1.78 12.19
CA ALA A 323 -27.75 3.21 12.29
C ALA A 323 -28.40 3.79 11.01
N ILE A 324 -28.10 3.24 9.83
CA ILE A 324 -28.60 3.75 8.54
C ILE A 324 -29.89 3.03 8.11
N ALA A 325 -29.93 1.70 8.19
CA ALA A 325 -31.06 0.90 7.70
C ALA A 325 -32.18 0.70 8.74
N GLY A 326 -31.94 1.06 10.00
CA GLY A 326 -32.91 0.84 11.08
C GLY A 326 -33.00 -0.64 11.50
N PRO A 327 -34.11 -1.08 12.11
CA PRO A 327 -34.22 -2.41 12.72
C PRO A 327 -34.54 -3.56 11.73
N ASP A 328 -34.86 -3.26 10.47
CA ASP A 328 -35.21 -4.29 9.49
C ASP A 328 -33.98 -5.05 8.99
N VAL A 329 -33.90 -6.35 9.29
CA VAL A 329 -32.76 -7.22 8.95
C VAL A 329 -32.56 -7.30 7.43
N LYS A 330 -33.64 -7.35 6.63
CA LYS A 330 -33.51 -7.45 5.18
C LYS A 330 -32.88 -6.18 4.59
N SER A 331 -33.34 -5.01 5.04
CA SER A 331 -32.74 -3.72 4.66
C SER A 331 -31.29 -3.59 5.12
N GLN A 332 -30.95 -4.10 6.32
CA GLN A 332 -29.56 -4.15 6.80
C GLN A 332 -28.67 -5.01 5.90
N ILE A 333 -29.13 -6.19 5.49
CA ILE A 333 -28.41 -7.09 4.57
C ILE A 333 -28.15 -6.40 3.22
N VAL A 334 -29.17 -5.80 2.63
CA VAL A 334 -29.03 -5.07 1.35
C VAL A 334 -28.01 -3.95 1.47
N LEU A 335 -28.05 -3.18 2.57
CA LEU A 335 -27.07 -2.12 2.80
C LEU A 335 -25.65 -2.67 2.99
N ALA A 336 -25.48 -3.76 3.74
CA ALA A 336 -24.17 -4.39 3.94
C ALA A 336 -23.56 -4.86 2.61
N TRP A 337 -24.35 -5.51 1.75
CA TRP A 337 -23.90 -5.91 0.40
C TRP A 337 -23.48 -4.73 -0.46
N ARG A 338 -24.28 -3.64 -0.46
CA ARG A 338 -23.93 -2.42 -1.21
C ARG A 338 -22.64 -1.79 -0.70
N LEU A 339 -22.40 -1.79 0.61
CA LEU A 339 -21.18 -1.23 1.20
C LEU A 339 -19.94 -2.09 0.91
N ILE A 340 -20.05 -3.41 1.02
CA ILE A 340 -18.90 -4.33 0.89
C ILE A 340 -18.59 -4.64 -0.58
N PHE A 341 -19.61 -4.89 -1.40
CA PHE A 341 -19.45 -5.36 -2.79
C PHE A 341 -19.85 -4.34 -3.85
N GLY A 342 -20.43 -3.19 -3.47
CA GLY A 342 -20.92 -2.21 -4.44
C GLY A 342 -22.13 -2.69 -5.26
N ALA A 343 -22.79 -3.77 -4.83
CA ALA A 343 -23.90 -4.41 -5.54
C ALA A 343 -24.99 -4.84 -4.55
N GLU A 344 -26.16 -5.19 -5.08
CA GLU A 344 -27.25 -5.77 -4.29
C GLU A 344 -27.11 -7.29 -4.17
N PRO A 345 -27.58 -7.90 -3.07
CA PRO A 345 -27.65 -9.34 -2.95
C PRO A 345 -28.69 -9.90 -3.92
N THR A 346 -28.47 -11.13 -4.41
CA THR A 346 -29.54 -11.87 -5.07
C THR A 346 -30.64 -12.26 -4.08
N GLU A 347 -31.82 -12.67 -4.55
CA GLU A 347 -32.90 -13.12 -3.66
C GLU A 347 -32.48 -14.33 -2.82
N THR A 348 -31.68 -15.24 -3.39
CA THR A 348 -31.15 -16.41 -2.69
C THR A 348 -30.13 -16.01 -1.62
N GLU A 349 -29.17 -15.14 -1.96
CA GLU A 349 -28.17 -14.62 -1.01
C GLU A 349 -28.84 -13.88 0.15
N SER A 350 -29.87 -13.07 -0.15
CA SER A 350 -30.63 -12.36 0.87
C SER A 350 -31.39 -13.32 1.79
N ALA A 351 -32.01 -14.38 1.25
CA ALA A 351 -32.74 -15.35 2.05
C ALA A 351 -31.80 -16.17 2.96
N GLU A 352 -30.66 -16.61 2.43
CA GLU A 352 -29.63 -17.33 3.19
C GLU A 352 -29.04 -16.45 4.29
N ALA A 353 -28.75 -15.18 4.01
CA ALA A 353 -28.24 -14.24 5.00
C ALA A 353 -29.23 -13.96 6.13
N VAL A 354 -30.54 -13.84 5.83
CA VAL A 354 -31.59 -13.70 6.85
C VAL A 354 -31.65 -14.95 7.73
N ALA A 355 -31.65 -16.14 7.12
CA ALA A 355 -31.66 -17.40 7.86
C ALA A 355 -30.41 -17.56 8.74
N PHE A 356 -29.24 -17.18 8.22
CA PHE A 356 -28.00 -17.17 8.97
C PHE A 356 -28.09 -16.28 10.21
N VAL A 357 -28.48 -15.00 10.05
CA VAL A 357 -28.61 -14.07 11.19
C VAL A 357 -29.59 -14.58 12.23
N ALA A 358 -30.73 -15.15 11.81
CA ALA A 358 -31.69 -15.75 12.74
C ALA A 358 -31.07 -16.90 13.54
N SER A 359 -30.41 -17.86 12.87
CA SER A 359 -29.75 -18.99 13.54
C SER A 359 -28.66 -18.55 14.52
N GLN A 360 -27.84 -17.56 14.15
CA GLN A 360 -26.76 -17.08 15.01
C GLN A 360 -27.31 -16.29 16.19
N THR A 361 -28.42 -15.57 16.01
CA THR A 361 -29.09 -14.87 17.11
C THR A 361 -29.53 -15.85 18.19
N GLU A 362 -30.06 -17.03 17.82
CA GLU A 362 -30.42 -18.09 18.78
C GLU A 362 -29.19 -18.63 19.53
N VAL A 363 -28.04 -18.76 18.86
CA VAL A 363 -26.79 -19.22 19.50
C VAL A 363 -26.26 -18.20 20.51
N PHE A 364 -26.34 -16.91 20.18
CA PHE A 364 -25.88 -15.83 21.05
C PHE A 364 -26.88 -15.47 22.16
N GLN A 365 -28.11 -16.00 22.13
CA GLN A 365 -29.03 -15.80 23.24
C GLN A 365 -28.43 -16.43 24.51
N PRO A 366 -28.30 -15.64 25.59
CA PRO A 366 -27.72 -16.15 26.82
C PRO A 366 -28.65 -17.24 27.40
N LYS A 367 -28.12 -18.46 27.52
CA LYS A 367 -28.84 -19.60 28.11
C LYS A 367 -29.18 -19.40 29.59
N THR A 368 -28.55 -18.40 30.23
CA THR A 368 -28.74 -18.03 31.63
C THR A 368 -28.92 -16.51 31.71
N PRO A 369 -29.97 -15.98 32.38
CA PRO A 369 -30.14 -14.54 32.50
C PRO A 369 -28.93 -13.90 33.22
N PRO A 370 -28.51 -12.69 32.80
CA PRO A 370 -27.41 -12.00 33.46
C PRO A 370 -27.74 -11.75 34.95
N PRO A 371 -26.74 -11.79 35.84
CA PRO A 371 -26.96 -11.57 37.26
C PRO A 371 -27.60 -10.20 37.50
N ALA A 372 -28.60 -10.14 38.39
CA ALA A 372 -29.39 -8.93 38.67
C ALA A 372 -28.56 -7.72 39.13
N ASN A 373 -27.34 -7.95 39.63
CA ASN A 373 -26.36 -6.93 40.00
C ASN A 373 -25.01 -7.26 39.35
N PRO A 374 -24.72 -6.74 38.14
CA PRO A 374 -23.38 -6.80 37.58
C PRO A 374 -22.38 -6.02 38.45
N PRO A 375 -21.14 -6.49 38.63
CA PRO A 375 -20.10 -5.73 39.33
C PRO A 375 -19.86 -4.37 38.66
N ALA A 376 -19.71 -3.31 39.45
CA ALA A 376 -19.55 -1.95 38.96
C ALA A 376 -18.42 -1.86 37.91
N GLY A 377 -18.78 -1.47 36.68
CA GLY A 377 -17.85 -1.38 35.54
C GLY A 377 -17.98 -2.48 34.49
N THR A 378 -18.87 -3.48 34.65
CA THR A 378 -19.16 -4.43 33.58
C THR A 378 -20.12 -3.83 32.55
N ALA A 379 -19.67 -3.75 31.30
CA ALA A 379 -20.51 -3.32 30.18
C ALA A 379 -21.71 -4.27 30.02
N PRO A 380 -22.91 -3.78 29.64
CA PRO A 380 -24.05 -4.64 29.38
C PRO A 380 -23.69 -5.67 28.31
N PRO A 381 -24.18 -6.93 28.43
CA PRO A 381 -23.92 -7.95 27.44
C PRO A 381 -24.36 -7.44 26.05
N PRO A 382 -23.54 -7.63 25.00
CA PRO A 382 -23.87 -7.09 23.69
C PRO A 382 -25.15 -7.76 23.18
N ASP A 383 -26.02 -6.97 22.54
CA ASP A 383 -27.26 -7.45 21.93
C ASP A 383 -27.01 -8.67 21.01
N PRO A 384 -27.61 -9.84 21.29
CA PRO A 384 -27.41 -11.06 20.49
C PRO A 384 -27.67 -10.86 18.99
N ALA A 385 -28.65 -10.04 18.62
CA ALA A 385 -28.96 -9.76 17.22
C ALA A 385 -27.84 -8.95 16.55
N ARG A 386 -27.24 -7.99 17.28
CA ARG A 386 -26.07 -7.24 16.78
C ARG A 386 -24.83 -8.10 16.65
N GLN A 387 -24.62 -9.03 17.59
CA GLN A 387 -23.50 -9.98 17.49
C GLN A 387 -23.65 -10.91 16.28
N ALA A 388 -24.86 -11.44 16.06
CA ALA A 388 -25.17 -12.25 14.90
C ALA A 388 -24.94 -11.50 13.58
N PHE A 389 -25.35 -10.22 13.52
CA PHE A 389 -25.13 -9.40 12.33
C PHE A 389 -23.65 -9.02 12.13
N ALA A 390 -22.90 -8.77 13.21
CA ALA A 390 -21.46 -8.56 13.14
C ALA A 390 -20.73 -9.80 12.61
N LEU A 391 -21.19 -11.00 12.99
CA LEU A 391 -20.66 -12.26 12.45
C LEU A 391 -20.96 -12.42 10.95
N LEU A 392 -22.15 -12.02 10.50
CA LEU A 392 -22.45 -11.95 9.05
C LEU A 392 -21.48 -10.99 8.35
N CYS A 393 -21.28 -9.78 8.88
CA CYS A 393 -20.34 -8.81 8.33
C CYS A 393 -18.92 -9.38 8.22
N GLN A 394 -18.46 -10.10 9.24
CA GLN A 394 -17.17 -10.78 9.24
C GLN A 394 -17.07 -11.86 8.15
N SER A 395 -18.13 -12.64 7.96
CA SER A 395 -18.21 -13.65 6.89
C SER A 395 -18.10 -13.00 5.50
N LEU A 396 -18.77 -11.87 5.28
CA LEU A 396 -18.72 -11.13 4.02
C LEU A 396 -17.33 -10.54 3.76
N LEU A 397 -16.67 -9.96 4.77
CA LEU A 397 -15.30 -9.46 4.67
C LEU A 397 -14.28 -10.58 4.45
N SER A 398 -14.59 -11.80 4.90
CA SER A 398 -13.74 -12.98 4.71
C SER A 398 -13.96 -13.67 3.35
N SER A 399 -14.90 -13.17 2.53
CA SER A 399 -15.23 -13.77 1.24
C SER A 399 -14.22 -13.41 0.15
N ASN A 400 -14.07 -14.28 -0.84
CA ASN A 400 -13.27 -13.98 -2.03
C ASN A 400 -13.79 -12.73 -2.74
N ARG A 401 -15.11 -12.52 -2.80
CA ARG A 401 -15.70 -11.35 -3.46
C ARG A 401 -15.23 -10.02 -2.86
N PHE A 402 -14.85 -9.99 -1.58
CA PHE A 402 -14.28 -8.78 -0.97
C PHE A 402 -12.81 -8.55 -1.39
N LEU A 403 -12.05 -9.61 -1.61
CA LEU A 403 -10.62 -9.53 -1.95
C LEU A 403 -10.36 -9.25 -3.44
N TYR A 404 -11.32 -9.49 -4.33
CA TYR A 404 -11.16 -9.31 -5.76
C TYR A 404 -12.10 -8.23 -6.29
N VAL A 405 -11.56 -7.35 -7.12
CA VAL A 405 -12.28 -6.26 -7.77
C VAL A 405 -12.29 -6.50 -9.27
N GLU A 406 -13.45 -6.28 -9.88
CA GLU A 406 -13.65 -6.24 -11.33
C GLU A 406 -13.34 -4.89 -11.94
#